data_AF-A0A831SLB1-F1
#
_entry.id   AF-A0A831SLB1-F1
#
_cell.length_a   1.000
_cell.length_b   1.000
_cell.length_c   1.000
_cell.angle_alpha   90.00
_cell.angle_beta   90.00
_cell.angle_gamma   90.00
#
_symmetry.space_group_name_H-M   'P 1'
#
loop_
_entity.id
_entity.type
_entity.pdbx_description
1 polymer ?
#
loop_
_entity_poly.entity_id
_entity_poly.type
_entity_poly.pdbx_seq_one_letter_code
_entity_poly.pdbx_strand_id
1 'polypeptide(L)'
;MALAVIAVVFGLVLLVWSADRFIEGAASVARHFGMSPLLIGMVIVGFGTSAPEMAVSVLSALQGNSGIAIGNAYGSNISNIGLILGLTALISPIAVHSRILRKELPLLTVVTILAAWLLHDGIVTSSDAFV
;
A
#
# COMPACT_ATOMS: atom_id res chain seq x y z
N MET A 1 28.63 6.56 -2.04
CA MET A 1 27.30 7.00 -2.53
C MET A 1 26.81 6.18 -3.72
N ALA A 2 27.59 6.00 -4.80
CA ALA A 2 27.16 5.20 -5.96
C ALA A 2 26.71 3.77 -5.60
N LEU A 3 27.46 3.06 -4.75
CA LEU A 3 27.09 1.72 -4.28
C LEU A 3 25.74 1.70 -3.56
N ALA A 4 25.44 2.71 -2.73
CA ALA A 4 24.17 2.80 -2.01
C ALA A 4 23.00 3.02 -2.97
N VAL A 5 23.18 3.91 -3.96
CA VAL A 5 22.17 4.14 -5.01
C VAL A 5 21.91 2.87 -5.81
N ILE A 6 22.97 2.16 -6.22
CA ILE A 6 22.85 0.88 -6.93
C ILE A 6 22.13 -0.16 -6.08
N ALA A 7 22.47 -0.28 -4.80
CA ALA A 7 21.82 -1.21 -3.88
C ALA A 7 20.33 -0.91 -3.69
N VAL A 8 19.96 0.38 -3.58
CA VAL A 8 18.55 0.81 -3.47
C VAL A 8 17.79 0.48 -4.76
N VAL A 9 18.32 0.86 -5.93
CA VAL A 9 17.66 0.61 -7.21
C VAL A 9 17.50 -0.90 -7.44
N PHE A 10 18.56 -1.67 -7.26
CA PHE A 10 18.53 -3.12 -7.44
C PHE A 10 17.58 -3.79 -6.44
N GLY A 11 17.61 -3.35 -5.17
CA GLY A 11 16.71 -3.84 -4.13
C GLY A 11 15.24 -3.57 -4.44
N LEU A 12 14.90 -2.37 -4.92
CA LEU A 12 13.54 -2.03 -5.35
C LEU A 12 13.07 -2.89 -6.52
N VAL A 13 13.92 -3.09 -7.54
CA VAL A 13 13.60 -3.95 -8.69
C VAL A 13 13.34 -5.39 -8.24
N LEU A 14 14.22 -5.95 -7.40
CA LEU A 14 14.03 -7.28 -6.87
C LEU A 14 12.78 -7.40 -6.01
N LEU A 15 12.50 -6.40 -5.17
CA LEU A 15 11.33 -6.39 -4.30
C LEU A 15 10.04 -6.44 -5.13
N VAL A 16 9.89 -5.54 -6.11
CA VAL A 16 8.71 -5.49 -6.99
C VAL A 16 8.58 -6.80 -7.78
N TRP A 17 9.67 -7.27 -8.38
CA TRP A 17 9.66 -8.53 -9.14
C TRP A 17 9.27 -9.73 -8.27
N SER A 18 9.77 -9.80 -7.04
CA SER A 18 9.46 -10.88 -6.11
C SER A 18 8.01 -10.84 -5.64
N ALA A 19 7.45 -9.64 -5.44
CA ALA A 19 6.05 -9.46 -5.08
C ALA A 19 5.12 -9.92 -6.20
N ASP A 20 5.39 -9.55 -7.46
CA ASP A 20 4.61 -10.02 -8.60
C ASP A 20 4.57 -11.54 -8.70
N ARG A 21 5.74 -12.18 -8.58
CA ARG A 21 5.84 -13.66 -8.58
C ARG A 21 5.10 -14.29 -7.40
N PHE A 22 5.16 -13.68 -6.23
CA PHE A 22 4.43 -14.13 -5.05
C PHE A 22 2.92 -14.06 -5.25
N ILE A 23 2.40 -12.94 -5.77
CA ILE A 23 0.97 -12.73 -6.03
C ILE A 23 0.47 -13.72 -7.08
N GLU A 24 1.20 -13.89 -8.19
CA GLU A 24 0.86 -14.87 -9.24
C GLU A 24 0.83 -16.30 -8.70
N GLY A 25 1.83 -16.67 -7.89
CA GLY A 25 1.92 -17.98 -7.25
C GLY A 25 0.75 -18.21 -6.28
N ALA A 26 0.49 -17.26 -5.39
CA ALA A 26 -0.63 -17.32 -4.44
C ALA A 26 -1.98 -17.41 -5.16
N ALA A 27 -2.18 -16.61 -6.22
CA ALA A 27 -3.39 -16.65 -7.04
C ALA A 27 -3.53 -18.00 -7.76
N SER A 28 -2.44 -18.59 -8.25
CA SER A 28 -2.45 -19.92 -8.85
C SER A 28 -2.86 -20.99 -7.85
N VAL A 29 -2.27 -20.99 -6.66
CA VAL A 29 -2.64 -21.92 -5.58
C VAL A 29 -4.12 -21.77 -5.23
N ALA A 30 -4.60 -20.55 -5.02
CA ALA A 30 -6.01 -20.31 -4.69
C ALA A 30 -6.98 -20.79 -5.79
N ARG A 31 -6.62 -20.66 -7.08
CA ARG A 31 -7.39 -21.25 -8.18
C ARG A 31 -7.45 -22.77 -8.10
N HIS A 32 -6.33 -23.43 -7.79
CA HIS A 32 -6.30 -24.89 -7.65
C HIS A 32 -7.19 -25.38 -6.49
N PHE A 33 -7.33 -24.57 -5.43
CA PHE A 33 -8.26 -24.83 -4.32
C PHE A 33 -9.71 -24.42 -4.60
N GLY A 34 -10.05 -24.03 -5.83
CA GLY A 34 -11.43 -23.73 -6.24
C GLY A 34 -11.94 -22.34 -5.82
N MET A 35 -11.05 -21.42 -5.43
CA MET A 35 -11.43 -20.05 -5.10
C MET A 35 -11.90 -19.30 -6.36
N SER A 36 -12.98 -18.53 -6.26
CA SER A 36 -13.51 -17.77 -7.39
C SER A 36 -12.55 -16.66 -7.83
N PRO A 37 -12.50 -16.31 -9.13
CA PRO A 37 -11.66 -15.21 -9.62
C PRO A 37 -11.92 -13.87 -8.90
N LEU A 38 -13.16 -13.65 -8.48
CA LEU A 38 -13.56 -12.46 -7.73
C LEU A 38 -12.91 -12.41 -6.35
N LEU A 39 -12.90 -13.52 -5.60
CA LEU A 39 -12.22 -13.58 -4.29
C LEU A 39 -10.70 -13.44 -4.43
N ILE A 40 -10.12 -14.04 -5.46
CA ILE A 40 -8.68 -13.90 -5.75
C ILE A 40 -8.34 -12.45 -6.07
N GLY A 41 -9.13 -11.77 -6.90
CA GLY A 41 -8.94 -10.37 -7.22
C GLY A 41 -9.07 -9.46 -6.00
N MET A 42 -10.12 -9.65 -5.19
CA MET A 42 -10.37 -8.80 -4.02
C MET A 42 -9.36 -9.02 -2.88
N VAL A 43 -8.95 -10.27 -2.64
CA VAL A 43 -8.09 -10.60 -1.50
C VAL A 43 -6.62 -10.69 -1.92
N ILE A 44 -6.28 -11.59 -2.84
CA ILE A 44 -4.87 -11.87 -3.14
C ILE A 44 -4.25 -10.72 -3.93
N VAL A 45 -4.92 -10.25 -4.99
CA VAL A 45 -4.40 -9.15 -5.80
C VAL A 45 -4.55 -7.82 -5.05
N GLY A 46 -5.70 -7.60 -4.40
CA GLY A 46 -5.96 -6.42 -3.58
C GLY A 46 -4.88 -6.17 -2.54
N PHE A 47 -4.57 -7.16 -1.69
CA PHE A 47 -3.48 -7.05 -0.71
C PHE A 47 -2.09 -7.14 -1.34
N GLY A 48 -1.96 -7.92 -2.40
CA GLY A 48 -0.70 -8.19 -3.07
C GLY A 48 0.00 -6.92 -3.56
N THR A 49 -0.75 -5.99 -4.15
CA THR A 49 -0.19 -4.74 -4.67
C THR A 49 0.45 -3.85 -3.60
N SER A 50 0.06 -3.98 -2.34
CA SER A 50 0.64 -3.25 -1.19
C SER A 50 1.63 -4.08 -0.39
N ALA A 51 1.96 -5.31 -0.83
CA ALA A 51 2.89 -6.19 -0.14
C ALA A 51 4.33 -5.65 -0.10
N PRO A 52 4.89 -5.08 -1.20
CA PRO A 52 6.20 -4.43 -1.15
C PRO A 52 6.28 -3.33 -0.09
N GLU A 53 5.25 -2.48 -0.04
CA GLU A 53 5.16 -1.36 0.89
C GLU A 53 5.07 -1.85 2.32
N MET A 54 4.22 -2.85 2.58
CA MET A 54 4.15 -3.48 3.90
C MET A 54 5.50 -4.08 4.31
N ALA A 55 6.19 -4.77 3.42
CA ALA A 55 7.51 -5.35 3.70
C ALA A 55 8.54 -4.26 4.05
N VAL A 56 8.62 -3.18 3.26
CA VAL A 56 9.54 -2.06 3.53
C VAL A 56 9.20 -1.36 4.84
N SER A 57 7.92 -1.08 5.10
CA SER A 57 7.48 -0.43 6.33
C SER A 57 7.77 -1.28 7.57
N VAL A 58 7.45 -2.58 7.54
CA VAL A 58 7.72 -3.49 8.66
C VAL A 58 9.23 -3.63 8.91
N LEU A 59 10.01 -3.89 7.86
CA LEU A 59 11.47 -4.03 8.00
C LEU A 59 12.12 -2.74 8.53
N SER A 60 11.67 -1.58 8.05
CA SER A 60 12.18 -0.29 8.51
C SER A 60 11.81 -0.03 9.98
N ALA A 61 10.58 -0.35 10.39
CA ALA A 61 10.13 -0.23 11.77
C ALA A 61 10.93 -1.16 12.71
N LEU A 62 11.15 -2.41 12.30
CA LEU A 62 11.95 -3.38 13.07
C LEU A 62 13.42 -2.96 13.22
N GLN A 63 13.95 -2.20 12.25
CA GLN A 63 15.29 -1.63 12.32
C GLN A 63 15.36 -0.32 13.13
N GLY A 64 14.26 0.10 13.77
CA GLY A 64 14.19 1.34 14.53
C GLY A 64 14.03 2.60 13.67
N ASN A 65 13.83 2.46 12.35
CA ASN A 65 13.66 3.55 11.40
C ASN A 65 12.18 3.85 11.15
N SER A 66 11.43 4.19 12.22
CA SER A 66 9.99 4.47 12.15
C SER A 66 9.62 5.57 11.16
N GLY A 67 10.48 6.59 11.00
CA GLY A 67 10.28 7.65 10.01
C GLY A 67 10.23 7.13 8.56
N ILE A 68 11.06 6.14 8.21
CA ILE A 68 11.01 5.51 6.88
C ILE A 68 9.73 4.67 6.74
N ALA A 69 9.33 3.95 7.80
CA ALA A 69 8.13 3.12 7.78
C ALA A 69 6.85 3.95 7.55
N ILE A 70 6.71 5.07 8.28
CA ILE A 70 5.62 6.02 8.15
C ILE A 70 5.71 6.73 6.80
N GLY A 71 6.90 7.21 6.43
CA GLY A 71 7.14 7.87 5.16
C GLY A 71 6.73 7.01 3.95
N ASN A 72 7.04 5.72 3.99
CA ASN A 72 6.60 4.77 2.97
C ASN A 72 5.07 4.58 2.98
N ALA A 73 4.46 4.34 4.15
CA ALA A 73 3.02 4.10 4.26
C ALA A 73 2.17 5.29 3.76
N TYR A 74 2.48 6.51 4.20
CA TYR A 74 1.73 7.71 3.79
C TYR A 74 2.18 8.23 2.43
N GLY A 75 3.48 8.19 2.13
CA GLY A 75 4.04 8.65 0.87
C GLY A 75 3.49 7.89 -0.33
N SER A 76 3.31 6.57 -0.22
CA SER A 76 2.68 5.76 -1.27
C SER A 76 1.22 6.14 -1.49
N ASN A 77 0.43 6.36 -0.43
CA ASN A 77 -0.96 6.81 -0.57
C ASN A 77 -1.08 8.19 -1.21
N ILE A 78 -0.23 9.14 -0.80
CA ILE A 78 -0.18 10.49 -1.38
C ILE A 78 0.22 10.41 -2.86
N SER A 79 1.20 9.59 -3.21
CA SER A 79 1.63 9.41 -4.60
C SER A 79 0.55 8.72 -5.44
N ASN A 80 -0.13 7.71 -4.89
CA ASN A 80 -1.21 7.01 -5.59
C ASN A 80 -2.38 7.94 -5.90
N ILE A 81 -2.77 8.80 -4.97
CA ILE A 81 -3.89 9.72 -5.16
C ILE A 81 -3.48 10.96 -5.97
N GLY A 82 -2.39 11.62 -5.57
CA GLY A 82 -1.96 12.88 -6.16
C GLY A 82 -1.32 12.72 -7.53
N LEU A 83 -0.41 11.75 -7.68
CA LEU A 83 0.32 11.52 -8.92
C LEU A 83 -0.42 10.54 -9.84
N ILE A 84 -0.67 9.31 -9.40
CA ILE A 84 -1.20 8.26 -10.29
C ILE A 84 -2.66 8.53 -10.65
N LEU A 85 -3.54 8.66 -9.67
CA LEU A 85 -4.96 8.92 -9.89
C LEU A 85 -5.17 10.30 -10.52
N GLY A 86 -4.44 11.33 -10.06
CA GLY A 86 -4.47 12.67 -10.64
C GLY A 86 -4.10 12.66 -12.13
N LEU A 87 -2.99 12.02 -12.51
CA LEU A 87 -2.58 11.92 -13.90
C LEU A 87 -3.57 11.08 -14.73
N THR A 88 -4.08 9.99 -14.16
CA THR A 88 -5.09 9.14 -14.82
C THR A 88 -6.34 9.95 -15.11
N ALA A 89 -6.82 10.76 -14.17
CA ALA A 89 -8.00 11.61 -14.35
C ALA A 89 -7.81 12.71 -15.41
N LEU A 90 -6.58 13.21 -15.59
CA LEU A 90 -6.25 14.15 -16.66
C LEU A 90 -6.24 13.51 -18.05
N ILE A 91 -5.79 12.26 -18.16
CA ILE A 91 -5.69 11.52 -19.42
C ILE A 91 -7.06 10.91 -19.82
N SER A 92 -7.73 10.31 -18.84
CA SER A 92 -9.00 9.60 -19.03
C SER A 92 -9.94 9.94 -17.87
N PRO A 93 -10.98 10.77 -18.11
CA PRO A 93 -11.92 11.15 -17.07
C PRO A 93 -12.54 9.93 -16.37
N ILE A 94 -12.38 9.86 -15.06
CA ILE A 94 -12.79 8.71 -14.26
C ILE A 94 -14.25 8.89 -13.83
N ALA A 95 -15.11 7.94 -14.23
CA ALA A 95 -16.50 7.91 -13.79
C ALA A 95 -16.61 7.43 -12.33
N VAL A 96 -16.98 8.32 -11.42
CA VAL A 96 -17.13 8.00 -9.99
C VAL A 96 -18.57 7.60 -9.68
N HIS A 97 -18.76 6.40 -9.15
CA HIS A 97 -20.08 5.91 -8.74
C HIS A 97 -20.57 6.60 -7.45
N SER A 98 -21.88 6.85 -7.34
CA SER A 98 -22.47 7.51 -6.16
C SER A 98 -22.21 6.77 -4.84
N ARG A 99 -22.01 5.44 -4.87
CA ARG A 99 -21.63 4.64 -3.70
C ARG A 99 -20.27 5.09 -3.14
N ILE A 100 -19.28 5.31 -4.00
CA ILE A 100 -17.93 5.73 -3.62
C ILE A 100 -18.02 7.08 -2.89
N LEU A 101 -18.77 8.02 -3.47
CA LEU A 101 -18.92 9.37 -2.93
C LEU A 101 -19.61 9.43 -1.57
N ARG A 102 -20.63 8.58 -1.34
CA ARG A 102 -21.47 8.62 -0.13
C ARG A 102 -21.03 7.67 0.97
N LYS A 103 -20.24 6.64 0.67
CA LYS A 103 -19.83 5.62 1.63
C LYS A 103 -18.33 5.49 1.77
N GLU A 104 -17.61 5.33 0.67
CA GLU A 104 -16.18 5.00 0.70
C GLU A 104 -15.33 6.23 1.02
N LEU A 105 -15.59 7.38 0.37
CA LEU A 105 -14.84 8.61 0.64
C LEU A 105 -15.05 9.15 2.08
N PRO A 106 -16.27 9.19 2.64
CA PRO A 106 -16.45 9.58 4.03
C PRO A 106 -15.74 8.63 5.00
N LEU A 107 -15.82 7.32 4.77
CA LEU A 107 -15.11 6.33 5.59
C LEU A 107 -13.59 6.53 5.50
N LEU A 108 -13.05 6.69 4.30
CA LEU A 108 -11.62 6.92 4.08
C LEU A 108 -11.15 8.22 4.74
N THR A 109 -12.00 9.26 4.73
CA THR A 109 -11.72 10.53 5.41
C THR A 109 -11.67 10.34 6.92
N VAL A 110 -12.63 9.60 7.51
CA VAL A 110 -12.62 9.28 8.95
C VAL A 110 -11.37 8.49 9.33
N VAL A 111 -11.03 7.46 8.57
CA VAL A 111 -9.80 6.66 8.79
C VAL A 111 -8.55 7.54 8.68
N THR A 112 -8.50 8.45 7.70
CA THR A 112 -7.38 9.37 7.53
C THR A 112 -7.25 10.35 8.70
N ILE A 113 -8.37 10.87 9.21
CA ILE A 113 -8.39 11.76 10.38
C ILE A 113 -7.93 11.01 11.64
N LEU A 114 -8.42 9.77 11.84
CA LEU A 114 -8.00 8.93 12.96
C LEU A 114 -6.49 8.66 12.90
N ALA A 115 -5.97 8.30 11.72
CA ALA A 115 -4.56 8.07 11.50
C ALA A 115 -3.71 9.34 11.75
N ALA A 116 -4.20 10.52 11.35
CA ALA A 116 -3.54 11.79 11.64
C ALA A 116 -3.56 12.15 13.14
N TRP A 117 -4.65 11.81 13.84
CA TRP A 117 -4.76 12.00 15.28
C TRP A 117 -3.78 11.12 16.06
N LEU A 118 -3.64 9.85 15.67
CA LEU A 118 -2.64 8.93 16.26
C LEU A 118 -1.20 9.41 16.05
N LEU A 119 -0.93 10.17 15.00
CA LEU A 119 0.40 10.72 14.72
C LEU A 119 0.66 12.08 15.37
N HIS A 120 -0.32 12.68 16.04
CA HIS A 120 -0.23 14.06 16.50
C HIS A 120 0.86 14.30 17.56
N ASP A 121 1.13 13.31 18.40
CA ASP A 121 2.18 13.39 19.43
C ASP A 121 3.61 13.16 18.86
N GLY A 122 3.70 12.79 17.57
CA GLY A 122 4.96 12.52 16.88
C GLY A 122 5.62 11.19 17.26
N ILE A 123 4.94 10.32 18.01
CA ILE A 123 5.48 9.06 18.50
C ILE A 123 4.55 7.92 18.08
N VAL A 124 5.06 6.97 17.31
CA VAL A 124 4.30 5.75 16.96
C VAL A 124 4.73 4.61 17.87
N THR A 125 3.75 4.06 18.57
CA THR A 125 3.89 2.99 19.56
C THR A 125 3.13 1.74 19.11
N SER A 126 3.43 0.60 19.74
CA SER A 126 2.69 -0.64 19.47
C SER A 126 1.22 -0.58 19.88
N SER A 127 0.84 0.31 20.81
CA SER A 127 -0.56 0.55 21.16
C SER A 127 -1.37 1.15 20.01
N ASP A 128 -0.74 1.98 19.17
CA ASP A 128 -1.41 2.64 18.05
C ASP A 128 -1.80 1.64 16.95
N ALA A 129 -1.17 0.46 16.93
CA ALA A 129 -1.52 -0.62 16.01
C ALA A 129 -2.82 -1.34 16.36
N PHE A 130 -3.35 -1.17 17.58
CA PHE A 130 -4.62 -1.80 18.01
C PHE A 130 -5.86 -0.95 17.69
N VAL A 131 -5.66 0.32 17.34
CA VAL A 131 -6.71 1.29 17.00
C VAL A 131 -6.98 1.25 15.50
#